data_AF-A0A4Z1J8F4-F1
#
_entry.id   AF-A0A4Z1J8F4-F1
#
_cell.length_a   1.000
_cell.length_b   1.000
_cell.length_c   1.000
_cell.angle_alpha   90.00
_cell.angle_beta   90.00
_cell.angle_gamma   90.00
#
_symmetry.space_group_name_H-M   'P 1'
#
loop_
_entity.id
_entity.type
_entity.pdbx_description
1 polymer ?
#
loop_
_entity_poly.entity_id
_entity_poly.type
_entity_poly.pdbx_seq_one_letter_code
_entity_poly.pdbx_strand_id
1 'polypeptide(L)'
;MSENTQAMSKTTKDLLAKVKKIVPPMLSKFHKGQMGRIAVIGGSEDYTGAPYFSAMASARLGADMSHVICEPGAAQVIKTYSPNLMVHPLMRQSSHAKMTESASSIAQSVIDMLPRLHVIVVGPGMGRDKLMQETCAKVLEAAREKNMPFVLDADGLQLVQTKPELVQGYKECILTPNVVEFGRLCKSKGIDVEGLDGAEGAEKLARAFGGVTVIQKGSQDYISNGEKTYVSDIEGGLKRSGGQGDTLTGSLATFLGWRKAYLDRLWEHEADIDDIESLALAAFGGSSITRECSRLAFAKKGRSLQASDLTEEVYAAFINLLDSDDSAAKL
;
A
#
# COMPACT_ATOMS: atom_id res chain seq x y z
N MET A 1 -5.50 -33.26 0.59
CA MET A 1 -6.25 -33.14 -0.68
C MET A 1 -7.47 -32.27 -0.45
N SER A 2 -7.36 -30.98 -0.74
CA SER A 2 -8.53 -30.09 -0.86
C SER A 2 -8.39 -29.36 -2.19
N GLU A 3 -8.90 -30.00 -3.23
CA GLU A 3 -9.22 -29.34 -4.50
C GLU A 3 -10.30 -28.29 -4.21
N ASN A 4 -9.86 -27.09 -3.82
CA ASN A 4 -10.67 -25.90 -3.96
C ASN A 4 -9.87 -24.99 -4.90
N THR A 5 -9.79 -25.41 -6.16
CA THR A 5 -9.11 -24.66 -7.21
C THR A 5 -9.77 -23.29 -7.28
N GLN A 6 -9.05 -22.25 -6.84
CA GLN A 6 -9.47 -20.86 -6.91
C GLN A 6 -10.11 -20.57 -8.28
N ALA A 7 -11.38 -20.16 -8.27
CA ALA A 7 -12.10 -19.73 -9.46
C ALA A 7 -11.61 -18.32 -9.85
N MET A 8 -10.36 -18.23 -10.29
CA MET A 8 -9.75 -17.01 -10.85
C MET A 8 -9.57 -17.21 -12.35
N SER A 9 -9.77 -16.14 -13.13
CA SER A 9 -9.56 -16.20 -14.58
C SER A 9 -8.13 -16.59 -14.94
N LYS A 10 -7.95 -17.08 -16.18
CA LYS A 10 -6.62 -17.33 -16.73
C LYS A 10 -5.74 -16.07 -16.70
N THR A 11 -6.32 -14.91 -17.02
CA THR A 11 -5.63 -13.61 -16.96
C THR A 11 -5.07 -13.32 -15.58
N THR A 12 -5.85 -13.53 -14.52
CA THR A 12 -5.37 -13.37 -13.14
C THR A 12 -4.23 -14.32 -12.80
N LYS A 13 -4.30 -15.58 -13.23
CA LYS A 13 -3.20 -16.55 -13.03
C LYS A 13 -1.92 -16.14 -13.75
N ASP A 14 -2.03 -15.68 -14.99
CA ASP A 14 -0.89 -15.21 -15.79
C ASP A 14 -0.26 -13.95 -15.15
N LEU A 15 -1.08 -13.04 -14.62
CA LEU A 15 -0.60 -11.88 -13.86
C LEU A 15 0.09 -12.28 -12.55
N LEU A 16 -0.46 -13.22 -11.78
CA LEU A 16 0.17 -13.72 -10.54
C LEU A 16 1.52 -14.38 -10.84
N ALA A 17 1.65 -15.13 -11.95
CA ALA A 17 2.93 -15.70 -12.38
C ALA A 17 3.97 -14.60 -12.67
N LYS A 18 3.56 -13.47 -13.27
CA LYS A 18 4.43 -12.31 -13.45
C LYS A 18 4.75 -11.59 -12.13
N VAL A 19 3.79 -11.46 -11.22
CA VAL A 19 4.02 -10.94 -9.87
C VAL A 19 5.05 -11.78 -9.13
N LYS A 20 5.03 -13.10 -9.27
CA LYS A 20 6.03 -13.99 -8.66
C LYS A 20 7.47 -13.63 -9.08
N LYS A 21 7.68 -13.16 -10.33
CA LYS A 21 9.01 -12.76 -10.82
C LYS A 21 9.60 -11.53 -10.10
N ILE A 22 8.76 -10.65 -9.53
CA ILE A 22 9.24 -9.47 -8.79
C ILE A 22 9.48 -9.76 -7.30
N VAL A 23 9.10 -10.94 -6.81
CA VAL A 23 9.35 -11.36 -5.42
C VAL A 23 10.82 -11.80 -5.31
N PRO A 24 11.60 -11.24 -4.36
CA PRO A 24 12.99 -11.62 -4.20
C PRO A 24 13.09 -13.05 -3.66
N PRO A 25 14.03 -13.85 -4.16
CA PRO A 25 14.29 -15.18 -3.61
C PRO A 25 14.99 -15.10 -2.25
N MET A 26 14.87 -16.12 -1.43
CA MET A 26 15.52 -16.26 -0.13
C MET A 26 16.94 -16.82 -0.30
N LEU A 27 17.89 -15.93 -0.58
CA LEU A 27 19.30 -16.27 -0.80
C LEU A 27 20.19 -15.85 0.38
N SER A 28 21.18 -16.67 0.72
CA SER A 28 22.12 -16.41 1.83
C SER A 28 23.01 -15.17 1.63
N LYS A 29 23.17 -14.69 0.39
CA LYS A 29 23.92 -13.47 0.08
C LYS A 29 23.19 -12.18 0.48
N PHE A 30 21.89 -12.26 0.74
CA PHE A 30 21.10 -11.10 1.10
C PHE A 30 21.28 -10.71 2.57
N HIS A 31 21.31 -9.41 2.82
CA HIS A 31 21.44 -8.84 4.15
C HIS A 31 20.22 -7.97 4.48
N LYS A 32 20.02 -7.77 5.79
CA LYS A 32 18.90 -7.00 6.33
C LYS A 32 18.75 -5.66 5.63
N GLY A 33 17.53 -5.39 5.21
CA GLY A 33 17.10 -4.13 4.62
C GLY A 33 17.12 -4.15 3.10
N GLN A 34 17.68 -5.16 2.42
CA GLN A 34 17.64 -5.21 0.95
C GLN A 34 16.23 -5.49 0.43
N MET A 35 15.41 -6.23 1.19
CA MET A 35 14.08 -6.70 0.76
C MET A 35 12.96 -5.92 1.44
N GLY A 36 12.97 -4.61 1.24
CA GLY A 36 11.89 -3.72 1.66
C GLY A 36 12.16 -3.02 3.00
N ARG A 37 12.37 -1.70 2.92
CA ARG A 37 12.38 -0.79 4.07
C ARG A 37 11.20 0.15 3.90
N ILE A 38 10.11 -0.17 4.57
CA ILE A 38 8.80 0.45 4.37
C ILE A 38 8.51 1.39 5.53
N ALA A 39 7.97 2.58 5.26
CA ALA A 39 7.44 3.44 6.31
C ALA A 39 5.98 3.81 6.07
N VAL A 40 5.16 3.66 7.12
CA VAL A 40 3.78 4.16 7.15
C VAL A 40 3.75 5.47 7.92
N ILE A 41 3.32 6.53 7.27
CA ILE A 41 3.19 7.88 7.82
C ILE A 41 1.70 8.17 8.05
N GLY A 42 1.35 8.35 9.31
CA GLY A 42 -0.04 8.50 9.74
C GLY A 42 -0.13 8.49 11.26
N GLY A 43 -1.16 7.87 11.81
CA GLY A 43 -1.33 7.73 13.26
C GLY A 43 -1.39 9.05 14.02
N SER A 44 -2.54 9.72 13.96
CA SER A 44 -2.93 10.75 14.91
C SER A 44 -3.23 10.12 16.27
N GLU A 45 -3.37 10.95 17.30
CA GLU A 45 -3.65 10.56 18.68
C GLU A 45 -4.72 9.46 18.79
N ASP A 46 -5.86 9.64 18.11
CA ASP A 46 -7.00 8.71 18.18
C ASP A 46 -6.90 7.50 17.24
N TYR A 47 -6.11 7.59 16.16
CA TYR A 47 -6.15 6.62 15.06
C TYR A 47 -4.87 5.78 15.00
N THR A 48 -4.67 4.96 16.02
CA THR A 48 -3.47 4.11 16.19
C THR A 48 -3.52 2.78 15.44
N GLY A 49 -4.73 2.24 15.22
CA GLY A 49 -4.92 0.93 14.61
C GLY A 49 -4.55 0.87 13.13
N ALA A 50 -4.97 1.87 12.34
CA ALA A 50 -4.72 1.93 10.90
C ALA A 50 -3.22 1.87 10.52
N PRO A 51 -2.33 2.74 11.06
CA PRO A 51 -0.91 2.65 10.74
C PRO A 51 -0.28 1.35 11.23
N TYR A 52 -0.77 0.77 12.32
CA TYR A 52 -0.35 -0.55 12.80
C TYR A 52 -0.69 -1.66 11.79
N PHE A 53 -1.94 -1.74 11.32
CA PHE A 53 -2.35 -2.79 10.39
C PHE A 53 -1.60 -2.71 9.06
N SER A 54 -1.34 -1.50 8.57
CA SER A 54 -0.53 -1.29 7.37
C SER A 54 0.91 -1.75 7.57
N ALA A 55 1.58 -1.27 8.61
CA ALA A 55 2.97 -1.63 8.87
C ALA A 55 3.15 -3.13 9.22
N MET A 56 2.19 -3.71 9.96
CA MET A 56 2.21 -5.13 10.30
C MET A 56 1.93 -6.01 9.09
N ALA A 57 1.03 -5.62 8.18
CA ALA A 57 0.82 -6.34 6.93
C ALA A 57 2.11 -6.36 6.10
N SER A 58 2.85 -5.24 6.00
CA SER A 58 4.14 -5.23 5.33
C SER A 58 5.14 -6.20 5.96
N ALA A 59 5.28 -6.17 7.29
CA ALA A 59 6.19 -7.04 8.02
C ALA A 59 5.83 -8.52 7.87
N ARG A 60 4.53 -8.85 7.92
CA ARG A 60 4.03 -10.23 7.75
C ARG A 60 4.17 -10.75 6.33
N LEU A 61 4.07 -9.87 5.33
CA LEU A 61 4.23 -10.24 3.93
C LEU A 61 5.69 -10.52 3.57
N GLY A 62 6.64 -9.90 4.26
CA GLY A 62 8.08 -10.18 4.09
C GLY A 62 8.95 -8.95 3.84
N ALA A 63 8.49 -7.75 4.22
CA ALA A 63 9.39 -6.60 4.28
C ALA A 63 10.41 -6.77 5.41
N ASP A 64 11.70 -6.58 5.12
CA ASP A 64 12.79 -6.67 6.11
C ASP A 64 12.62 -5.70 7.29
N MET A 65 12.11 -4.50 6.98
CA MET A 65 12.00 -3.41 7.93
C MET A 65 10.68 -2.67 7.72
N SER A 66 9.86 -2.63 8.76
CA SER A 66 8.60 -1.89 8.77
C SER A 66 8.63 -0.80 9.83
N HIS A 67 8.47 0.43 9.38
CA HIS A 67 8.50 1.64 10.18
C HIS A 67 7.10 2.26 10.28
N VAL A 68 6.79 2.84 11.42
CA VAL A 68 5.62 3.71 11.61
C VAL A 68 6.12 5.08 12.01
N ILE A 69 5.70 6.13 11.32
CA ILE A 69 6.02 7.52 11.60
C ILE A 69 4.71 8.21 11.98
N CYS A 70 4.58 8.56 13.26
CA CYS A 70 3.30 8.97 13.83
C CYS A 70 3.45 10.02 14.94
N GLU A 71 2.32 10.42 15.50
CA GLU A 71 2.25 11.30 16.67
C GLU A 71 2.79 10.59 17.93
N PRO A 72 3.41 11.29 18.90
CA PRO A 72 3.97 10.70 20.11
C PRO A 72 3.03 9.84 20.96
N GLY A 73 1.82 10.30 21.24
CA GLY A 73 0.78 9.54 21.95
C GLY A 73 0.38 8.29 21.17
N ALA A 74 0.20 8.41 19.85
CA ALA A 74 -0.05 7.26 18.99
C ALA A 74 1.12 6.25 19.02
N ALA A 75 2.36 6.75 19.03
CA ALA A 75 3.56 5.92 19.07
C ALA A 75 3.64 5.07 20.33
N GLN A 76 3.24 5.62 21.49
CA GLN A 76 3.23 4.87 22.74
C GLN A 76 2.30 3.66 22.64
N VAL A 77 1.10 3.85 22.10
CA VAL A 77 0.11 2.77 21.92
C VAL A 77 0.60 1.74 20.90
N ILE A 78 1.03 2.17 19.72
CA ILE A 78 1.42 1.26 18.61
C ILE A 78 2.61 0.38 19.02
N LYS A 79 3.56 0.91 19.79
CA LYS A 79 4.70 0.12 20.32
C LYS A 79 4.26 -1.04 21.22
N THR A 80 3.09 -0.95 21.86
CA THR A 80 2.55 -2.05 22.68
C THR A 80 1.95 -3.18 21.84
N TYR A 81 1.52 -2.89 20.61
CA TYR A 81 0.91 -3.90 19.74
C TYR A 81 1.94 -4.89 19.19
N SER A 82 3.17 -4.46 18.92
CA SER A 82 4.24 -5.36 18.48
C SER A 82 5.64 -4.79 18.70
N PRO A 83 6.60 -5.59 19.21
CA PRO A 83 8.01 -5.21 19.30
C PRO A 83 8.74 -5.24 17.95
N ASN A 84 8.12 -5.80 16.90
CA ASN A 84 8.76 -5.96 15.58
C ASN A 84 8.76 -4.67 14.76
N LEU A 85 7.84 -3.74 15.05
CA LEU A 85 7.69 -2.49 14.31
C LEU A 85 8.62 -1.42 14.88
N MET A 86 9.29 -0.67 13.99
CA MET A 86 10.10 0.49 14.39
C MET A 86 9.23 1.74 14.37
N VAL A 87 8.84 2.23 15.54
CA VAL A 87 7.88 3.33 15.67
C VAL A 87 8.57 4.64 16.06
N HIS A 88 8.41 5.65 15.22
CA HIS A 88 9.08 6.95 15.28
C HIS A 88 8.08 8.08 15.58
N PRO A 89 8.13 8.70 16.78
CA PRO A 89 7.18 9.72 17.22
C PRO A 89 7.51 11.13 16.66
N LEU A 90 7.58 11.25 15.33
CA LEU A 90 8.06 12.46 14.66
C LEU A 90 6.96 13.44 14.26
N MET A 91 5.71 12.99 14.13
CA MET A 91 4.60 13.84 13.66
C MET A 91 3.96 14.65 14.79
N ARG A 92 3.24 15.72 14.48
CA ARG A 92 2.48 16.52 15.47
C ARG A 92 1.13 16.96 14.90
N GLN A 93 0.10 16.83 15.73
CA GLN A 93 -1.16 17.56 15.54
C GLN A 93 -1.01 19.00 16.03
N SER A 94 -1.81 19.91 15.48
CA SER A 94 -1.78 21.34 15.82
C SER A 94 -1.93 21.59 17.33
N SER A 95 -2.72 20.79 18.03
CA SER A 95 -2.93 20.87 19.49
C SER A 95 -1.70 20.48 20.31
N HIS A 96 -0.80 19.66 19.77
CA HIS A 96 0.37 19.11 20.49
C HIS A 96 1.69 19.75 20.04
N ALA A 97 1.66 20.53 18.97
CA ALA A 97 2.83 21.22 18.46
C ALA A 97 3.26 22.35 19.40
N LYS A 98 4.56 22.43 19.65
CA LYS A 98 5.17 23.57 20.33
C LYS A 98 5.15 24.78 19.39
N MET A 99 5.19 25.99 19.95
CA MET A 99 5.24 27.24 19.17
C MET A 99 6.43 27.31 18.20
N THR A 100 7.51 26.56 18.45
CA THR A 100 8.70 26.47 17.60
C THR A 100 8.57 25.42 16.49
N GLU A 101 7.58 24.53 16.56
CA GLU A 101 7.38 23.46 15.59
C GLU A 101 6.44 23.95 14.47
N SER A 102 6.91 23.86 13.24
CA SER A 102 6.15 24.15 12.02
C SER A 102 6.05 22.89 11.16
N ALA A 103 5.15 22.89 10.18
CA ALA A 103 5.05 21.80 9.21
C ALA A 103 6.41 21.50 8.54
N SER A 104 7.20 22.53 8.23
CA SER A 104 8.53 22.37 7.63
C SER A 104 9.54 21.72 8.57
N SER A 105 9.62 22.16 9.83
CA SER A 105 10.59 21.60 10.79
C SER A 105 10.24 20.16 11.17
N ILE A 106 8.95 19.85 11.30
CA ILE A 106 8.47 18.49 11.56
C ILE A 106 8.75 17.60 10.35
N ALA A 107 8.39 18.06 9.14
CA ALA A 107 8.62 17.33 7.91
C ALA A 107 10.11 17.04 7.71
N GLN A 108 11.01 17.97 8.05
CA GLN A 108 12.46 17.75 7.91
C GLN A 108 12.93 16.50 8.66
N SER A 109 12.44 16.25 9.87
CA SER A 109 12.80 15.06 10.65
C SER A 109 12.39 13.76 9.96
N VAL A 110 11.27 13.78 9.22
CA VAL A 110 10.80 12.65 8.41
C VAL A 110 11.58 12.55 7.10
N ILE A 111 11.89 13.69 6.46
CA ILE A 111 12.67 13.78 5.23
C ILE A 111 14.06 13.19 5.42
N ASP A 112 14.70 13.41 6.57
CA ASP A 112 16.01 12.87 6.92
C ASP A 112 16.02 11.33 7.02
N MET A 113 14.85 10.70 7.17
CA MET A 113 14.70 9.25 7.15
C MET A 113 14.54 8.68 5.74
N LEU A 114 14.05 9.46 4.78
CA LEU A 114 13.76 8.98 3.42
C LEU A 114 14.93 8.22 2.77
N PRO A 115 16.21 8.64 2.86
CA PRO A 115 17.32 7.89 2.26
C PRO A 115 17.44 6.43 2.75
N ARG A 116 16.85 6.10 3.91
CA ARG A 116 16.88 4.76 4.51
C ARG A 116 15.65 3.93 4.13
N LEU A 117 14.71 4.48 3.37
CA LEU A 117 13.46 3.84 3.02
C LEU A 117 13.43 3.52 1.52
N HIS A 118 12.66 2.51 1.15
CA HIS A 118 12.36 2.19 -0.24
C HIS A 118 11.02 2.77 -0.67
N VAL A 119 10.03 2.76 0.23
CA VAL A 119 8.65 3.13 -0.07
C VAL A 119 8.03 3.78 1.16
N ILE A 120 7.17 4.77 0.94
CA ILE A 120 6.32 5.33 2.00
C ILE A 120 4.83 5.13 1.71
N VAL A 121 4.06 4.88 2.75
CA VAL A 121 2.60 4.91 2.73
C VAL A 121 2.16 6.14 3.50
N VAL A 122 1.25 6.94 2.97
CA VAL A 122 0.72 8.13 3.67
C VAL A 122 -0.79 8.06 3.74
N GLY A 123 -1.32 8.26 4.95
CA GLY A 123 -2.76 8.35 5.18
C GLY A 123 -3.36 7.46 6.27
N PRO A 124 -2.89 6.21 6.50
CA PRO A 124 -3.44 5.34 7.54
C PRO A 124 -3.49 6.01 8.92
N GLY A 125 -4.70 6.35 9.36
CA GLY A 125 -4.94 7.05 10.62
C GLY A 125 -4.33 8.45 10.71
N MET A 126 -4.03 9.11 9.59
CA MET A 126 -3.42 10.45 9.60
C MET A 126 -4.36 11.53 10.17
N GLY A 127 -5.67 11.37 9.98
CA GLY A 127 -6.66 12.36 10.39
C GLY A 127 -6.62 13.62 9.52
N ARG A 128 -7.37 14.64 9.95
CA ARG A 128 -7.59 15.88 9.18
C ARG A 128 -7.03 17.14 9.83
N ASP A 129 -6.18 16.97 10.83
CA ASP A 129 -5.48 18.07 11.44
C ASP A 129 -4.61 18.80 10.40
N LYS A 130 -4.66 20.14 10.40
CA LYS A 130 -4.02 20.96 9.38
C LYS A 130 -2.50 20.81 9.38
N LEU A 131 -1.88 20.79 10.57
CA LEU A 131 -0.43 20.65 10.70
C LEU A 131 0.05 19.27 10.22
N MET A 132 -0.69 18.20 10.57
CA MET A 132 -0.42 16.85 10.06
C MET A 132 -0.46 16.80 8.53
N GLN A 133 -1.52 17.34 7.93
CA GLN A 133 -1.73 17.37 6.48
C GLN A 133 -0.64 18.17 5.76
N GLU A 134 -0.29 19.36 6.27
CA GLU A 134 0.79 20.19 5.70
C GLU A 134 2.17 19.54 5.83
N THR A 135 2.43 18.86 6.95
CA THR A 135 3.66 18.09 7.16
C THR A 135 3.78 16.97 6.13
N CYS A 136 2.72 16.17 5.96
CA CYS A 136 2.70 15.08 4.99
C CYS A 136 2.83 15.57 3.54
N ALA A 137 2.22 16.70 3.19
CA ALA A 137 2.40 17.31 1.87
C ALA A 137 3.89 17.60 1.59
N LYS A 138 4.61 18.18 2.55
CA LYS A 138 6.06 18.46 2.42
C LYS A 138 6.91 17.20 2.31
N VAL A 139 6.54 16.15 3.05
CA VAL A 139 7.22 14.85 2.93
C VAL A 139 6.99 14.25 1.55
N LEU A 140 5.79 14.35 0.99
CA LEU A 140 5.46 13.87 -0.36
C LEU A 140 6.21 14.66 -1.44
N GLU A 141 6.32 15.98 -1.30
CA GLU A 141 7.16 16.83 -2.17
C GLU A 141 8.61 16.31 -2.21
N ALA A 142 9.21 16.12 -1.03
CA ALA A 142 10.59 15.62 -0.93
C ALA A 142 10.75 14.16 -1.41
N ALA A 143 9.75 13.31 -1.18
CA ALA A 143 9.75 11.93 -1.69
C ALA A 143 9.70 11.90 -3.21
N ARG A 144 8.88 12.77 -3.82
CA ARG A 144 8.80 12.93 -5.28
C ARG A 144 10.11 13.42 -5.88
N GLU A 145 10.77 14.40 -5.27
CA GLU A 145 12.08 14.90 -5.71
C GLU A 145 13.15 13.80 -5.72
N LYS A 146 13.00 12.79 -4.86
CA LYS A 146 13.89 11.61 -4.76
C LYS A 146 13.45 10.43 -5.63
N ASN A 147 12.38 10.60 -6.42
CA ASN A 147 11.76 9.51 -7.20
C ASN A 147 11.41 8.28 -6.32
N MET A 148 10.97 8.52 -5.08
CA MET A 148 10.58 7.48 -4.16
C MET A 148 9.14 7.03 -4.40
N PRO A 149 8.88 5.72 -4.57
CA PRO A 149 7.52 5.20 -4.65
C PRO A 149 6.71 5.51 -3.39
N PHE A 150 5.46 5.93 -3.57
CA PHE A 150 4.54 6.08 -2.43
C PHE A 150 3.09 5.67 -2.71
N VAL A 151 2.43 5.22 -1.64
CA VAL A 151 1.02 4.82 -1.64
C VAL A 151 0.21 5.82 -0.84
N LEU A 152 -0.90 6.32 -1.39
CA LEU A 152 -1.82 7.22 -0.70
C LEU A 152 -3.18 6.55 -0.47
N ASP A 153 -3.62 6.50 0.78
CA ASP A 153 -4.90 5.92 1.20
C ASP A 153 -5.62 6.83 2.19
N ALA A 154 -6.94 6.62 2.36
CA ALA A 154 -7.75 7.33 3.33
C ALA A 154 -7.54 8.87 3.30
N ASP A 155 -7.18 9.50 4.42
CA ASP A 155 -6.95 10.94 4.48
C ASP A 155 -5.72 11.40 3.64
N GLY A 156 -4.84 10.51 3.22
CA GLY A 156 -3.79 10.81 2.22
C GLY A 156 -4.38 11.15 0.86
N LEU A 157 -5.54 10.57 0.51
CA LEU A 157 -6.29 10.92 -0.70
C LEU A 157 -6.98 12.28 -0.59
N GLN A 158 -7.14 12.83 0.62
CA GLN A 158 -7.61 14.20 0.80
C GLN A 158 -6.55 15.22 0.36
N LEU A 159 -5.26 14.92 0.59
CA LEU A 159 -4.17 15.74 0.05
C LEU A 159 -4.22 15.77 -1.47
N VAL A 160 -4.50 14.64 -2.12
CA VAL A 160 -4.64 14.57 -3.58
C VAL A 160 -5.79 15.45 -4.10
N GLN A 161 -6.89 15.55 -3.34
CA GLN A 161 -8.02 16.40 -3.71
C GLN A 161 -7.71 17.89 -3.56
N THR A 162 -7.01 18.25 -2.50
CA THR A 162 -6.76 19.67 -2.14
C THR A 162 -5.46 20.23 -2.74
N LYS A 163 -4.50 19.35 -3.04
CA LYS A 163 -3.16 19.62 -3.58
C LYS A 163 -2.81 18.59 -4.66
N PRO A 164 -3.55 18.55 -5.78
CA PRO A 164 -3.34 17.55 -6.84
C PRO A 164 -1.91 17.59 -7.42
N GLU A 165 -1.22 18.73 -7.34
CA GLU A 165 0.16 18.90 -7.75
C GLU A 165 1.14 17.96 -7.05
N LEU A 166 0.81 17.44 -5.85
CA LEU A 166 1.63 16.46 -5.14
C LEU A 166 1.82 15.17 -5.93
N VAL A 167 0.81 14.77 -6.71
CA VAL A 167 0.80 13.50 -7.46
C VAL A 167 0.70 13.69 -8.96
N GLN A 168 0.32 14.87 -9.46
CA GLN A 168 0.10 15.09 -10.89
C GLN A 168 1.34 14.72 -11.72
N GLY A 169 1.18 13.75 -12.61
CA GLY A 169 2.23 13.24 -13.49
C GLY A 169 3.27 12.37 -12.80
N TYR A 170 3.09 12.03 -11.52
CA TYR A 170 4.05 11.24 -10.77
C TYR A 170 3.69 9.76 -10.81
N LYS A 171 4.29 9.03 -11.76
CA LYS A 171 3.97 7.62 -12.03
C LYS A 171 4.35 6.68 -10.87
N GLU A 172 5.32 7.04 -10.04
CA GLU A 172 5.73 6.31 -8.82
C GLU A 172 4.74 6.49 -7.63
N CYS A 173 3.46 6.70 -7.94
CA CYS A 173 2.39 6.86 -6.97
C CYS A 173 1.24 5.88 -7.23
N ILE A 174 0.75 5.26 -6.16
CA ILE A 174 -0.46 4.44 -6.15
C ILE A 174 -1.51 5.12 -5.27
N LEU A 175 -2.68 5.38 -5.83
CA LEU A 175 -3.88 5.83 -5.11
C LEU A 175 -4.79 4.63 -4.84
N THR A 176 -5.27 4.48 -3.60
CA THR A 176 -6.13 3.34 -3.23
C THR A 176 -7.54 3.76 -2.80
N PRO A 177 -8.30 4.53 -3.60
CA PRO A 177 -9.61 5.01 -3.17
C PRO A 177 -10.63 3.88 -2.98
N ASN A 178 -11.41 3.96 -1.89
CA ASN A 178 -12.69 3.26 -1.83
C ASN A 178 -13.72 3.93 -2.76
N VAL A 179 -14.92 3.35 -2.91
CA VAL A 179 -15.97 3.86 -3.80
C VAL A 179 -16.31 5.33 -3.55
N VAL A 180 -16.36 5.76 -2.29
CA VAL A 180 -16.68 7.16 -1.92
C VAL A 180 -15.51 8.09 -2.23
N GLU A 181 -14.30 7.69 -1.87
CA GLU A 181 -13.07 8.45 -2.16
C GLU A 181 -12.84 8.58 -3.68
N PHE A 182 -13.15 7.53 -4.43
CA PHE A 182 -13.02 7.49 -5.88
C PHE A 182 -13.94 8.52 -6.53
N GLY A 183 -15.20 8.58 -6.12
CA GLY A 183 -16.14 9.60 -6.59
C GLY A 183 -15.69 11.02 -6.26
N ARG A 184 -15.08 11.23 -5.08
CA ARG A 184 -14.51 12.55 -4.71
C ARG A 184 -13.31 12.94 -5.59
N LEU A 185 -12.41 12.01 -5.88
CA LEU A 185 -11.28 12.23 -6.77
C LEU A 185 -11.73 12.48 -8.23
N CYS A 186 -12.73 11.76 -8.71
CA CYS A 186 -13.31 12.00 -10.03
C CYS A 186 -13.92 13.41 -10.10
N LYS A 187 -14.71 13.79 -9.09
CA LYS A 187 -15.30 15.12 -8.99
C LYS A 187 -14.24 16.23 -8.95
N SER A 188 -13.13 16.04 -8.23
CA SER A 188 -12.05 17.05 -8.19
C SER A 188 -11.33 17.21 -9.54
N LYS A 189 -11.48 16.24 -10.44
CA LYS A 189 -10.98 16.28 -11.83
C LYS A 189 -12.05 16.57 -12.88
N GLY A 190 -13.28 16.89 -12.46
CA GLY A 190 -14.39 17.15 -13.39
C GLY A 190 -14.82 15.91 -14.18
N ILE A 191 -14.55 14.71 -13.69
CA ILE A 191 -14.97 13.45 -14.30
C ILE A 191 -16.35 13.10 -13.73
N ASP A 192 -17.32 12.94 -14.62
CA ASP A 192 -18.60 12.32 -14.29
C ASP A 192 -18.44 10.81 -14.26
N VAL A 193 -18.84 10.21 -13.13
CA VAL A 193 -18.77 8.76 -12.89
C VAL A 193 -20.05 8.05 -13.29
N GLU A 194 -21.13 8.78 -13.56
CA GLU A 194 -22.40 8.18 -13.97
C GLU A 194 -22.24 7.41 -15.30
N GLY A 195 -22.66 6.16 -15.29
CA GLY A 195 -22.64 5.28 -16.47
C GLY A 195 -21.27 4.68 -16.83
N LEU A 196 -20.20 5.00 -16.10
CA LEU A 196 -18.90 4.35 -16.30
C LEU A 196 -18.84 3.00 -15.61
N ASP A 197 -18.30 2.00 -16.30
CA ASP A 197 -17.87 0.79 -15.62
C ASP A 197 -16.60 1.04 -14.77
N GLY A 198 -16.22 0.06 -13.95
CA GLY A 198 -15.08 0.20 -13.05
C GLY A 198 -13.73 0.32 -13.77
N ALA A 199 -13.58 -0.30 -14.94
CA ALA A 199 -12.33 -0.20 -15.71
C ALA A 199 -12.20 1.18 -16.36
N GLU A 200 -13.26 1.65 -17.00
CA GLU A 200 -13.34 2.97 -17.62
C GLU A 200 -13.15 4.09 -16.60
N GLY A 201 -13.76 3.96 -15.42
CA GLY A 201 -13.60 4.89 -14.31
C GLY A 201 -12.13 4.99 -13.88
N ALA A 202 -11.51 3.86 -13.53
CA ALA A 202 -10.12 3.83 -13.08
C ALA A 202 -9.16 4.40 -14.14
N GLU A 203 -9.36 4.05 -15.41
CA GLU A 203 -8.56 4.55 -16.53
C GLU A 203 -8.67 6.07 -16.69
N LYS A 204 -9.90 6.62 -16.69
CA LYS A 204 -10.12 8.07 -16.80
C LYS A 204 -9.49 8.83 -15.65
N LEU A 205 -9.63 8.32 -14.43
CA LEU A 205 -9.05 8.96 -13.25
C LEU A 205 -7.51 8.96 -13.31
N ALA A 206 -6.91 7.81 -13.64
CA ALA A 206 -5.47 7.69 -13.80
C ALA A 206 -4.91 8.65 -14.87
N ARG A 207 -5.59 8.76 -16.03
CA ARG A 207 -5.24 9.74 -17.07
C ARG A 207 -5.36 11.18 -16.59
N ALA A 208 -6.40 11.53 -15.85
CA ALA A 208 -6.59 12.89 -15.34
C ALA A 208 -5.53 13.31 -14.32
N PHE A 209 -4.93 12.35 -13.62
CA PHE A 209 -3.76 12.57 -12.77
C PHE A 209 -2.41 12.42 -13.50
N GLY A 210 -2.39 12.23 -14.82
CA GLY A 210 -1.18 12.19 -15.62
C GLY A 210 -0.45 10.84 -15.58
N GLY A 211 -1.19 9.74 -15.46
CA GLY A 211 -0.64 8.38 -15.47
C GLY A 211 -0.28 7.83 -14.08
N VAL A 212 -0.85 8.42 -13.02
CA VAL A 212 -0.77 7.89 -11.65
C VAL A 212 -1.56 6.58 -11.59
N THR A 213 -1.03 5.57 -10.90
CA THR A 213 -1.73 4.29 -10.75
C THR A 213 -2.88 4.43 -9.76
N VAL A 214 -4.08 4.00 -10.15
CA VAL A 214 -5.29 4.03 -9.33
C VAL A 214 -5.78 2.61 -9.12
N ILE A 215 -6.03 2.24 -7.86
CA ILE A 215 -6.71 1.01 -7.47
C ILE A 215 -8.12 1.36 -7.03
N GLN A 216 -9.09 1.23 -7.92
CA GLN A 216 -10.51 1.37 -7.59
C GLN A 216 -11.00 0.10 -6.89
N LYS A 217 -11.13 0.17 -5.57
CA LYS A 217 -11.55 -0.96 -4.72
C LYS A 217 -13.04 -1.26 -4.90
N GLY A 218 -13.39 -2.54 -5.12
CA GLY A 218 -14.77 -2.93 -5.43
C GLY A 218 -15.08 -4.41 -5.19
N SER A 219 -16.12 -4.93 -5.86
CA SER A 219 -16.35 -6.39 -5.96
C SER A 219 -15.20 -7.06 -6.70
N GLN A 220 -14.73 -6.41 -7.76
CA GLN A 220 -13.43 -6.58 -8.39
C GLN A 220 -12.61 -5.31 -8.15
N ASP A 221 -11.29 -5.44 -8.11
CA ASP A 221 -10.41 -4.28 -8.04
C ASP A 221 -9.90 -3.95 -9.45
N TYR A 222 -10.09 -2.71 -9.86
CA TYR A 222 -9.60 -2.20 -11.14
C TYR A 222 -8.34 -1.38 -10.88
N ILE A 223 -7.23 -1.80 -11.48
CA ILE A 223 -5.91 -1.22 -11.28
C ILE A 223 -5.48 -0.63 -12.61
N SER A 224 -5.47 0.70 -12.71
CA SER A 224 -5.15 1.38 -13.97
C SER A 224 -4.10 2.46 -13.79
N ASN A 225 -3.18 2.56 -14.74
CA ASN A 225 -2.28 3.71 -14.90
C ASN A 225 -2.72 4.62 -16.06
N GLY A 226 -3.91 4.40 -16.63
CA GLY A 226 -4.44 5.15 -17.76
C GLY A 226 -3.98 4.65 -19.13
N GLU A 227 -2.95 3.81 -19.20
CA GLU A 227 -2.49 3.14 -20.43
C GLU A 227 -2.85 1.65 -20.42
N LYS A 228 -2.70 0.99 -19.27
CA LYS A 228 -3.06 -0.41 -19.03
C LYS A 228 -3.97 -0.48 -17.81
N THR A 229 -4.94 -1.39 -17.87
CA THR A 229 -5.87 -1.69 -16.78
C THR A 229 -5.85 -3.18 -16.49
N TYR A 230 -5.55 -3.54 -15.24
CA TYR A 230 -5.65 -4.91 -14.72
C TYR A 230 -6.90 -5.05 -13.85
N VAL A 231 -7.51 -6.22 -13.89
CA VAL A 231 -8.70 -6.54 -13.11
C VAL A 231 -8.36 -7.71 -12.20
N SER A 232 -8.44 -7.50 -10.89
CA SER A 232 -8.34 -8.59 -9.91
C SER A 232 -9.74 -9.15 -9.66
N ASP A 233 -9.97 -10.36 -10.16
CA ASP A 233 -11.21 -11.13 -9.98
C ASP A 233 -11.12 -12.15 -8.83
N ILE A 234 -10.07 -12.06 -8.01
CA ILE A 234 -9.89 -12.92 -6.84
C ILE A 234 -11.05 -12.71 -5.87
N GLU A 235 -11.71 -13.79 -5.48
CA GLU A 235 -12.80 -13.74 -4.52
C GLU A 235 -12.28 -13.28 -3.15
N GLY A 236 -12.86 -12.21 -2.61
CA GLY A 236 -12.60 -11.74 -1.25
C GLY A 236 -13.63 -12.25 -0.25
N GLY A 237 -13.42 -11.95 1.03
CA GLY A 237 -14.43 -12.22 2.06
C GLY A 237 -15.66 -11.30 1.91
N LEU A 238 -16.84 -11.79 2.33
CA LEU A 238 -18.08 -11.01 2.26
C LEU A 238 -18.18 -9.93 3.34
N LYS A 239 -17.38 -10.04 4.41
CA LYS A 239 -17.34 -9.07 5.50
C LYS A 239 -16.32 -7.98 5.20
N ARG A 240 -16.78 -6.73 5.22
CA ARG A 240 -15.93 -5.54 5.27
C ARG A 240 -15.58 -5.22 6.72
N SER A 241 -14.34 -5.49 7.13
CA SER A 241 -13.82 -4.97 8.40
C SER A 241 -13.17 -3.60 8.19
N GLY A 242 -13.28 -2.71 9.17
CA GLY A 242 -12.30 -1.62 9.28
C GLY A 242 -10.90 -2.24 9.34
N GLY A 243 -9.90 -1.63 8.70
CA GLY A 243 -8.53 -2.17 8.64
C GLY A 243 -8.15 -2.91 7.34
N GLN A 244 -9.11 -3.31 6.50
CA GLN A 244 -8.78 -4.03 5.25
C GLN A 244 -7.99 -3.17 4.25
N GLY A 245 -8.29 -1.86 4.18
CA GLY A 245 -7.50 -0.91 3.37
C GLY A 245 -6.07 -0.75 3.89
N ASP A 246 -5.87 -0.86 5.21
CA ASP A 246 -4.54 -0.81 5.79
C ASP A 246 -3.72 -2.04 5.40
N THR A 247 -4.31 -3.25 5.44
CA THR A 247 -3.65 -4.46 4.90
C THR A 247 -3.27 -4.31 3.42
N LEU A 248 -4.12 -3.67 2.61
CA LEU A 248 -3.80 -3.35 1.21
C LEU A 248 -2.57 -2.47 1.10
N THR A 249 -2.55 -1.32 1.76
CA THR A 249 -1.43 -0.38 1.65
C THR A 249 -0.11 -1.00 2.12
N GLY A 250 -0.13 -1.78 3.20
CA GLY A 250 1.02 -2.53 3.65
C GLY A 250 1.53 -3.54 2.62
N SER A 251 0.61 -4.29 2.00
CA SER A 251 0.95 -5.29 0.99
C SER A 251 1.53 -4.63 -0.26
N LEU A 252 0.90 -3.54 -0.74
CA LEU A 252 1.38 -2.74 -1.87
C LEU A 252 2.79 -2.21 -1.64
N ALA A 253 3.04 -1.66 -0.45
CA ALA A 253 4.35 -1.08 -0.14
C ALA A 253 5.46 -2.15 -0.12
N THR A 254 5.18 -3.36 0.38
CA THR A 254 6.13 -4.47 0.31
C THR A 254 6.44 -4.86 -1.13
N PHE A 255 5.43 -5.02 -1.99
CA PHE A 255 5.68 -5.31 -3.42
C PHE A 255 6.43 -4.19 -4.13
N LEU A 256 6.19 -2.92 -3.78
CA LEU A 256 6.99 -1.80 -4.30
C LEU A 256 8.45 -1.85 -3.82
N GLY A 257 8.69 -2.27 -2.57
CA GLY A 257 10.02 -2.51 -2.04
C GLY A 257 10.75 -3.65 -2.76
N TRP A 258 10.04 -4.73 -3.07
CA TRP A 258 10.53 -5.84 -3.86
C TRP A 258 10.76 -5.48 -5.34
N ARG A 259 9.85 -4.69 -5.94
CA ARG A 259 10.05 -4.09 -7.28
C ARG A 259 11.36 -3.32 -7.33
N LYS A 260 11.67 -2.51 -6.32
CA LYS A 260 12.96 -1.80 -6.28
C LYS A 260 14.13 -2.77 -6.33
N ALA A 261 14.09 -3.85 -5.56
CA ALA A 261 15.14 -4.87 -5.57
C ALA A 261 15.26 -5.60 -6.92
N TYR A 262 14.13 -5.83 -7.61
CA TYR A 262 14.09 -6.36 -8.97
C TYR A 262 14.73 -5.39 -9.97
N LEU A 263 14.35 -4.11 -9.95
CA LEU A 263 14.91 -3.09 -10.85
C LEU A 263 16.40 -2.85 -10.59
N ASP A 264 16.84 -2.91 -9.33
CA ASP A 264 18.25 -2.82 -8.92
C ASP A 264 19.03 -4.12 -9.23
N ARG A 265 18.37 -5.18 -9.74
CA ARG A 265 18.95 -6.49 -10.08
C ARG A 265 19.73 -7.13 -8.94
N LEU A 266 19.14 -7.17 -7.74
CA LEU A 266 19.80 -7.77 -6.57
C LEU A 266 19.95 -9.30 -6.70
N TRP A 267 19.16 -9.96 -7.57
CA TRP A 267 19.34 -11.35 -7.99
C TRP A 267 19.36 -11.47 -9.51
N GLU A 268 19.73 -12.66 -9.99
CA GLU A 268 19.66 -12.99 -11.40
C GLU A 268 18.22 -13.29 -11.79
N HIS A 269 17.70 -12.56 -12.76
CA HIS A 269 16.38 -12.78 -13.35
C HIS A 269 16.36 -12.27 -14.78
N GLU A 270 15.37 -12.74 -15.53
CA GLU A 270 15.05 -12.15 -16.83
C GLU A 270 14.55 -10.72 -16.62
N ALA A 271 15.08 -9.76 -17.39
CA ALA A 271 14.67 -8.35 -17.35
C ALA A 271 13.54 -8.11 -18.36
N ASP A 272 12.51 -8.95 -18.31
CA ASP A 272 11.38 -8.97 -19.24
C ASP A 272 10.20 -8.11 -18.77
N ILE A 273 10.23 -7.63 -17.52
CA ILE A 273 9.21 -6.74 -16.96
C ILE A 273 9.78 -5.32 -16.92
N ASP A 274 9.15 -4.40 -17.67
CA ASP A 274 9.57 -2.99 -17.68
C ASP A 274 9.13 -2.24 -16.40
N ASP A 275 9.59 -0.99 -16.29
CA ASP A 275 9.34 -0.14 -15.12
C ASP A 275 7.84 0.14 -14.89
N ILE A 276 7.08 0.31 -15.96
CA ILE A 276 5.65 0.63 -15.92
C ILE A 276 4.84 -0.62 -15.56
N GLU A 277 5.16 -1.75 -16.17
CA GLU A 277 4.52 -3.03 -15.91
C GLU A 277 4.83 -3.52 -14.50
N SER A 278 6.07 -3.40 -14.01
CA SER A 278 6.44 -3.81 -12.67
C SER A 278 5.68 -3.05 -11.58
N LEU A 279 5.39 -1.76 -11.77
CA LEU A 279 4.56 -0.98 -10.87
C LEU A 279 3.11 -1.50 -10.83
N ALA A 280 2.51 -1.75 -11.99
CA ALA A 280 1.17 -2.28 -12.10
C ALA A 280 1.06 -3.71 -11.54
N LEU A 281 2.11 -4.53 -11.70
CA LEU A 281 2.22 -5.86 -11.08
C LEU A 281 2.36 -5.76 -9.56
N ALA A 282 3.14 -4.82 -9.03
CA ALA A 282 3.21 -4.59 -7.59
C ALA A 282 1.83 -4.18 -7.01
N ALA A 283 1.10 -3.32 -7.74
CA ALA A 283 -0.27 -2.95 -7.41
C ALA A 283 -1.22 -4.17 -7.40
N PHE A 284 -1.11 -5.00 -8.44
CA PHE A 284 -1.90 -6.22 -8.58
C PHE A 284 -1.60 -7.26 -7.50
N GLY A 285 -0.32 -7.48 -7.18
CA GLY A 285 0.12 -8.37 -6.10
C GLY A 285 -0.44 -7.95 -4.74
N GLY A 286 -0.32 -6.66 -4.40
CA GLY A 286 -0.84 -6.15 -3.12
C GLY A 286 -2.37 -6.26 -2.98
N SER A 287 -3.11 -5.96 -4.05
CA SER A 287 -4.58 -6.18 -4.11
C SER A 287 -4.93 -7.66 -3.97
N SER A 288 -4.22 -8.54 -4.69
CA SER A 288 -4.45 -9.98 -4.70
C SER A 288 -4.24 -10.61 -3.33
N ILE A 289 -3.12 -10.30 -2.67
CA ILE A 289 -2.85 -10.74 -1.28
C ILE A 289 -3.98 -10.31 -0.36
N THR A 290 -4.40 -9.06 -0.43
CA THR A 290 -5.44 -8.52 0.48
C THR A 290 -6.79 -9.21 0.29
N ARG A 291 -7.16 -9.50 -0.96
CA ARG A 291 -8.39 -10.25 -1.27
C ARG A 291 -8.35 -11.65 -0.69
N GLU A 292 -7.24 -12.35 -0.88
CA GLU A 292 -7.06 -13.69 -0.33
C GLU A 292 -7.01 -13.67 1.22
N CYS A 293 -6.37 -12.69 1.85
CA CYS A 293 -6.43 -12.51 3.31
C CYS A 293 -7.88 -12.38 3.79
N SER A 294 -8.66 -11.53 3.12
CA SER A 294 -10.07 -11.31 3.45
C SER A 294 -10.87 -12.60 3.30
N ARG A 295 -10.65 -13.37 2.23
CA ARG A 295 -11.31 -14.65 1.97
C ARG A 295 -10.98 -15.68 3.06
N LEU A 296 -9.70 -15.86 3.36
CA LEU A 296 -9.21 -16.80 4.38
C LEU A 296 -9.72 -16.44 5.77
N ALA A 297 -9.62 -15.17 6.16
CA ALA A 297 -10.12 -14.70 7.45
C ALA A 297 -11.64 -14.88 7.55
N PHE A 298 -12.37 -14.62 6.45
CA PHE A 298 -13.82 -14.74 6.45
C PHE A 298 -14.27 -16.19 6.53
N ALA A 299 -13.57 -17.10 5.86
CA ALA A 299 -13.82 -18.53 5.99
C ALA A 299 -13.64 -19.03 7.44
N LYS A 300 -12.70 -18.44 8.20
CA LYS A 300 -12.43 -18.82 9.60
C LYS A 300 -13.36 -18.15 10.61
N LYS A 301 -13.73 -16.88 10.40
CA LYS A 301 -14.41 -16.04 11.42
C LYS A 301 -15.83 -15.65 11.03
N GLY A 302 -16.19 -15.78 9.76
CA GLY A 302 -17.49 -15.37 9.23
C GLY A 302 -17.84 -13.93 9.60
N ARG A 303 -19.00 -13.76 10.25
CA ARG A 303 -19.52 -12.43 10.64
C ARG A 303 -18.59 -11.68 11.60
N SER A 304 -17.85 -12.38 12.46
CA SER A 304 -17.05 -11.75 13.53
C SER A 304 -15.68 -11.24 13.07
N LEU A 305 -15.29 -11.50 11.82
CA LEU A 305 -14.02 -11.04 11.23
C LEU A 305 -13.72 -9.57 11.54
N GLN A 306 -12.51 -9.33 12.03
CA GLN A 306 -11.88 -8.04 12.34
C GLN A 306 -10.59 -7.85 11.53
N ALA A 307 -10.04 -6.63 11.55
CA ALA A 307 -8.78 -6.27 10.90
C ALA A 307 -7.60 -7.20 11.27
N SER A 308 -7.50 -7.54 12.56
CA SER A 308 -6.43 -8.38 13.08
C SER A 308 -6.47 -9.78 12.47
N ASP A 309 -7.66 -10.33 12.23
CA ASP A 309 -7.81 -11.62 11.58
C ASP A 309 -7.25 -11.59 10.15
N LEU A 310 -7.44 -10.50 9.38
CA LEU A 310 -6.82 -10.37 8.04
C LEU A 310 -5.29 -10.35 8.14
N THR A 311 -4.76 -9.67 9.16
CA THR A 311 -3.31 -9.52 9.36
C THR A 311 -2.65 -10.87 9.66
N GLU A 312 -3.36 -11.77 10.33
CA GLU A 312 -2.90 -13.14 10.61
C GLU A 312 -2.82 -14.00 9.34
N GLU A 313 -3.65 -13.71 8.33
CA GLU A 313 -3.70 -14.49 7.08
C GLU A 313 -2.69 -14.04 6.01
N VAL A 314 -1.96 -12.94 6.22
CA VAL A 314 -1.08 -12.35 5.19
C VAL A 314 -0.08 -13.35 4.59
N TYR A 315 0.60 -14.12 5.44
CA TYR A 315 1.57 -15.11 4.96
C TYR A 315 0.86 -16.30 4.28
N ALA A 316 -0.26 -16.76 4.81
CA ALA A 316 -1.03 -17.85 4.20
C ALA A 316 -1.56 -17.44 2.81
N ALA A 317 -2.02 -16.20 2.66
CA ALA A 317 -2.43 -15.64 1.38
C ALA A 317 -1.27 -15.57 0.38
N PHE A 318 -0.07 -15.19 0.83
CA PHE A 318 1.14 -15.22 0.02
C PHE A 318 1.44 -16.62 -0.50
N ILE A 319 1.46 -17.63 0.38
CA ILE A 319 1.72 -19.02 -0.01
C ILE A 319 0.67 -19.51 -1.01
N ASN A 320 -0.62 -19.27 -0.75
CA ASN A 320 -1.70 -19.73 -1.63
C ASN A 320 -1.59 -19.15 -3.05
N LEU A 321 -1.19 -17.88 -3.18
CA LEU A 321 -1.20 -17.17 -4.46
C LEU A 321 0.11 -17.25 -5.23
N LEU A 322 1.25 -17.25 -4.54
CA LEU A 322 2.57 -17.05 -5.16
C LEU A 322 3.54 -18.21 -4.91
N ASP A 323 3.28 -19.09 -3.94
CA ASP A 323 4.18 -20.17 -3.54
C ASP A 323 3.49 -21.55 -3.49
N SER A 324 2.44 -21.74 -4.30
CA SER A 324 1.58 -22.93 -4.26
C SER A 324 2.12 -24.16 -5.00
N ASP A 325 3.30 -24.08 -5.62
CA ASP A 325 3.98 -25.22 -6.22
C ASP A 325 4.79 -25.97 -5.15
N ASP A 326 4.54 -27.27 -5.00
CA ASP A 326 5.04 -28.25 -4.02
C ASP A 326 6.59 -28.46 -4.02
N SER A 327 7.34 -27.50 -4.53
CA SER A 327 8.79 -27.44 -4.36
C SER A 327 9.11 -26.96 -2.95
N ALA A 328 10.10 -27.59 -2.32
CA ALA A 328 10.68 -27.14 -1.05
C ALA A 328 11.28 -25.72 -1.08
N ALA A 329 11.06 -24.95 -2.14
CA ALA A 329 11.38 -23.54 -2.23
C ALA A 329 10.33 -22.77 -1.43
N LYS A 330 10.65 -22.49 -0.17
CA LYS A 330 10.16 -21.25 0.46
C LYS A 330 10.83 -20.13 -0.33
N LEU A 331 10.16 -19.64 -1.37
CA LEU A 331 10.64 -18.62 -2.30
C LEU A 331 11.63 -17.67 -1.63
#